data_AF-A0A969VKH3-F1
#
_entry.id   AF-A0A969VKH3-F1
#
_cell.length_a   1.000
_cell.length_b   1.000
_cell.length_c   1.000
_cell.angle_alpha   90.00
_cell.angle_beta   90.00
_cell.angle_gamma   90.00
#
_symmetry.space_group_name_H-M   'P 1'
#
loop_
_entity.id
_entity.type
_entity.pdbx_description
1 polymer ?
#
loop_
_entity_poly.entity_id
_entity_poly.type
_entity_poly.pdbx_seq_one_letter_code
_entity_poly.pdbx_strand_id
1 'polypeptide(L)'
;MRLAPVLALVLSLVAMPVLAQDKSPVPNAEDDGFSLMEEGAKLVLRGLMTEMEPALDEMGKALDEMGPALESFGAEVGPKLRQLVGMIDDFKNYDAPVMLPNGDILIRRTAPLAPKPEFAPGPNGEIEL
;
A
#
# COMPACT_ATOMS: atom_id res chain seq x y z
N MET A 1 -12.16 -74.31 23.36
CA MET A 1 -11.59 -74.02 22.02
C MET A 1 -12.48 -73.02 21.28
N ARG A 2 -12.40 -71.71 21.57
CA ARG A 2 -13.13 -70.65 20.82
C ARG A 2 -12.28 -69.42 20.49
N LEU A 3 -10.98 -69.47 20.79
CA LEU A 3 -10.03 -68.38 20.52
C LEU A 3 -9.52 -68.38 19.07
N ALA A 4 -9.59 -69.51 18.37
CA ALA A 4 -9.16 -69.65 16.98
C ALA A 4 -9.90 -68.75 15.96
N PRO A 5 -11.25 -68.64 15.97
CA PRO A 5 -11.95 -67.76 15.01
C PRO A 5 -11.75 -66.28 15.31
N VAL A 6 -11.57 -65.90 16.58
CA VAL A 6 -11.34 -64.50 16.99
C VAL A 6 -9.97 -64.02 16.53
N LEU A 7 -8.94 -64.87 16.67
CA LEU A 7 -7.59 -64.56 16.20
C LEU A 7 -7.54 -64.39 14.67
N ALA A 8 -8.26 -65.23 13.92
CA ALA A 8 -8.34 -65.14 12.46
C ALA A 8 -9.06 -63.87 11.98
N LEU A 9 -10.10 -63.42 12.69
CA LEU A 9 -10.82 -62.18 12.39
C LEU A 9 -9.93 -60.94 12.63
N VAL A 10 -9.21 -60.90 13.76
CA VAL A 10 -8.31 -59.77 14.08
C VAL A 10 -7.15 -59.70 13.09
N LEU A 11 -6.58 -60.84 12.68
CA LEU A 11 -5.54 -60.90 11.66
C LEU A 11 -6.02 -60.40 10.29
N SER A 12 -7.28 -60.65 9.95
CA SER A 12 -7.93 -60.16 8.72
C SER A 12 -8.13 -58.64 8.73
N LEU A 13 -8.55 -58.05 9.86
CA LEU A 13 -8.75 -56.60 9.98
C LEU A 13 -7.43 -55.80 9.94
N VAL A 14 -6.34 -56.38 10.44
CA VAL A 14 -5.01 -55.72 10.43
C VAL A 14 -4.34 -55.82 9.05
N ALA A 15 -4.76 -56.77 8.19
CA ALA A 15 -4.23 -56.91 6.83
C ALA A 15 -4.87 -55.93 5.81
N MET A 16 -6.02 -55.33 6.13
CA MET A 16 -6.74 -54.41 5.23
C MET A 16 -6.00 -53.10 4.84
N PRO A 17 -5.18 -52.43 5.68
CA PRO A 17 -4.54 -51.17 5.30
C PRO A 17 -3.42 -51.34 4.26
N VAL A 18 -2.86 -52.54 4.14
CA VAL A 18 -1.73 -52.82 3.23
C VAL A 18 -2.18 -52.92 1.77
N LEU A 19 -3.44 -53.31 1.51
CA LEU A 19 -4.00 -53.37 0.15
C LEU A 19 -4.57 -52.04 -0.35
N ALA A 20 -4.64 -51.01 0.51
CA ALA A 20 -5.06 -49.67 0.15
C ALA A 20 -3.93 -48.82 -0.46
N GLN A 21 -2.71 -49.36 -0.56
CA GLN A 21 -1.68 -48.81 -1.44
C GLN A 21 -2.03 -49.18 -2.88
N ASP A 22 -3.11 -48.56 -3.37
CA ASP A 22 -3.45 -48.57 -4.76
C ASP A 22 -2.28 -47.93 -5.51
N LYS A 23 -1.61 -48.76 -6.30
CA LYS A 23 -0.62 -48.34 -7.29
C LYS A 23 -1.39 -47.62 -8.39
N SER A 24 -1.89 -46.43 -8.09
CA SER A 24 -2.43 -45.55 -9.11
C SER A 24 -1.33 -45.28 -10.13
N PRO A 25 -1.61 -45.36 -11.45
CA PRO A 25 -0.68 -44.87 -12.45
C PRO A 25 -0.45 -43.40 -12.11
N VAL A 26 0.80 -43.00 -11.83
CA VAL A 26 1.14 -41.61 -11.51
C VAL A 26 0.62 -40.73 -12.65
N PRO A 27 -0.50 -40.01 -12.49
CA PRO A 27 -0.92 -39.04 -13.48
C PRO A 27 -0.16 -37.77 -13.11
N ASN A 28 0.94 -37.46 -13.82
CA ASN A 28 1.72 -36.22 -13.66
C ASN A 28 1.56 -35.54 -12.28
N ALA A 29 1.98 -36.22 -11.20
CA ALA A 29 1.64 -35.82 -9.83
C ALA A 29 2.20 -34.44 -9.43
N GLU A 30 3.13 -33.91 -10.24
CA GLU A 30 3.74 -32.60 -10.10
C GLU A 30 2.78 -31.48 -10.52
N ASP A 31 2.01 -31.65 -11.61
CA ASP A 31 1.05 -30.64 -12.10
C ASP A 31 -0.22 -30.59 -11.24
N ASP A 32 -0.77 -31.76 -10.87
CA ASP A 32 -1.95 -31.84 -10.02
C ASP A 32 -1.67 -31.36 -8.58
N GLY A 33 -0.47 -31.63 -8.05
CA GLY A 33 -0.06 -31.17 -6.72
C GLY A 33 0.11 -29.64 -6.63
N PHE A 34 0.65 -29.02 -7.68
CA PHE A 34 0.78 -27.57 -7.76
C PHE A 34 -0.58 -26.89 -7.88
N SER A 35 -1.49 -27.45 -8.70
CA SER A 35 -2.87 -27.01 -8.84
C SER A 35 -3.64 -27.08 -7.51
N LEU A 36 -3.49 -28.17 -6.74
CA LEU A 36 -4.12 -28.31 -5.42
C LEU A 36 -3.57 -27.32 -4.37
N MET A 37 -2.27 -27.05 -4.39
CA MET A 37 -1.66 -26.04 -3.52
C MET A 37 -2.14 -24.63 -3.88
N GLU A 38 -2.26 -24.33 -5.17
CA GLU A 38 -2.83 -23.07 -5.67
C GLU A 38 -4.28 -22.90 -5.21
N GLU A 39 -5.09 -23.95 -5.32
CA GLU A 39 -6.50 -23.93 -4.88
C GLU A 39 -6.63 -23.77 -3.36
N GLY A 40 -5.73 -24.39 -2.59
CA GLY A 40 -5.59 -24.18 -1.15
C GLY A 40 -5.20 -22.74 -0.78
N ALA A 41 -4.21 -22.16 -1.48
CA ALA A 41 -3.78 -20.78 -1.27
C ALA A 41 -4.92 -19.80 -1.61
N LYS A 42 -5.69 -20.05 -2.67
CA LYS A 42 -6.86 -19.26 -3.06
C LYS A 42 -7.96 -19.30 -2.01
N LEU A 43 -8.22 -20.46 -1.40
CA LEU A 43 -9.16 -20.61 -0.29
C LEU A 43 -8.73 -19.80 0.94
N VAL A 44 -7.44 -19.83 1.29
CA VAL A 44 -6.88 -19.05 2.41
C VAL A 44 -6.99 -17.54 2.15
N LEU A 45 -6.56 -17.08 0.97
CA LEU A 45 -6.65 -15.66 0.61
C LEU A 45 -8.09 -15.16 0.59
N ARG A 46 -9.03 -16.00 0.12
CA ARG A 46 -10.46 -15.67 0.14
C ARG A 46 -10.99 -15.56 1.57
N GLY A 47 -10.59 -16.45 2.47
CA GLY A 47 -10.92 -16.37 3.90
C GLY A 47 -10.43 -15.06 4.52
N LEU A 48 -9.17 -14.70 4.28
CA LEU A 48 -8.58 -13.44 4.76
C LEU A 48 -9.33 -12.21 4.22
N MET A 49 -9.70 -12.21 2.93
CA MET A 49 -10.49 -11.11 2.35
C MET A 49 -11.87 -11.00 3.00
N THR A 50 -12.54 -12.12 3.26
CA THR A 50 -13.85 -12.11 3.94
C THR A 50 -13.75 -11.62 5.38
N GLU A 51 -12.67 -11.93 6.11
CA GLU A 51 -12.42 -11.38 7.44
C GLU A 51 -12.11 -9.87 7.42
N MET A 52 -11.42 -9.40 6.38
CA MET A 52 -11.09 -7.98 6.19
C MET A 52 -12.25 -7.14 5.62
N GLU A 53 -13.23 -7.76 4.97
CA GLU A 53 -14.42 -7.13 4.39
C GLU A 53 -15.07 -6.08 5.32
N PRO A 54 -15.38 -6.36 6.61
CA PRO A 54 -15.94 -5.36 7.51
C PRO A 54 -15.03 -4.15 7.73
N ALA A 55 -13.71 -4.35 7.86
CA ALA A 55 -12.77 -3.24 8.04
C ALA A 55 -12.64 -2.38 6.77
N LEU A 56 -12.69 -3.01 5.58
CA LEU A 56 -12.70 -2.31 4.31
C LEU A 56 -14.01 -1.53 4.09
N ASP A 57 -15.15 -2.07 4.50
CA ASP A 57 -16.45 -1.40 4.45
C ASP A 57 -16.49 -0.18 5.39
N GLU A 58 -15.98 -0.31 6.61
CA GLU A 58 -15.82 0.81 7.56
C GLU A 58 -14.88 1.90 7.01
N MET A 59 -13.75 1.50 6.43
CA MET A 59 -12.84 2.44 5.75
C MET A 59 -13.54 3.15 4.59
N GLY A 60 -14.32 2.41 3.79
CA GLY A 60 -15.12 2.97 2.69
C GLY A 60 -16.10 4.04 3.17
N LYS A 61 -16.85 3.76 4.24
CA LYS A 61 -17.76 4.74 4.86
C LYS A 61 -17.04 5.99 5.36
N ALA A 62 -15.90 5.83 6.02
CA ALA A 62 -15.10 6.97 6.47
C ALA A 62 -14.60 7.82 5.30
N LEU A 63 -14.20 7.19 4.19
CA LEU A 63 -13.83 7.92 2.97
C LEU A 63 -15.03 8.63 2.33
N ASP A 64 -16.21 8.01 2.29
CA ASP A 64 -17.43 8.63 1.76
C ASP A 64 -17.86 9.85 2.59
N GLU A 65 -17.69 9.79 3.91
CA GLU A 65 -17.94 10.93 4.81
C GLU A 65 -16.92 12.06 4.59
N MET A 66 -15.65 11.71 4.39
CA MET A 66 -14.58 12.70 4.17
C MET A 66 -14.53 13.23 2.73
N GLY A 67 -15.06 12.49 1.75
CA GLY A 67 -14.98 12.79 0.32
C GLY A 67 -15.47 14.19 -0.03
N PRO A 68 -16.69 14.61 0.34
CA PRO A 68 -17.19 15.95 0.08
C PRO A 68 -16.35 17.06 0.70
N ALA A 69 -15.80 16.82 1.90
CA ALA A 69 -14.91 17.78 2.58
C ALA A 69 -13.56 17.90 1.85
N LEU A 70 -13.02 16.78 1.36
CA LEU A 70 -11.79 16.77 0.55
C LEU A 70 -12.00 17.45 -0.80
N GLU A 71 -13.14 17.23 -1.45
CA GLU A 71 -13.48 17.84 -2.74
C GLU A 71 -13.60 19.37 -2.59
N SER A 72 -14.34 19.83 -1.58
CA SER A 72 -14.49 21.26 -1.30
C SER A 72 -13.17 21.92 -0.90
N PHE A 73 -12.37 21.27 -0.04
CA PHE A 73 -11.02 21.73 0.27
C PHE A 73 -10.13 21.80 -0.98
N GLY A 74 -10.16 20.79 -1.84
CA GLY A 74 -9.42 20.79 -3.10
C GLY A 74 -9.84 21.90 -4.05
N ALA A 75 -11.13 22.21 -4.12
CA ALA A 75 -11.67 23.29 -4.94
C ALA A 75 -11.26 24.68 -4.43
N GLU A 76 -11.28 24.90 -3.11
CA GLU A 76 -10.96 26.20 -2.50
C GLU A 76 -9.45 26.43 -2.33
N VAL A 77 -8.74 25.42 -1.81
CA VAL A 77 -7.34 25.50 -1.42
C VAL A 77 -6.41 25.09 -2.57
N GLY A 78 -6.84 24.20 -3.47
CA GLY A 78 -6.03 23.74 -4.60
C GLY A 78 -5.47 24.86 -5.49
N PRO A 79 -6.28 25.87 -5.91
CA PRO A 79 -5.76 27.01 -6.68
C PRO A 79 -4.71 27.81 -5.91
N LYS A 80 -4.90 28.03 -4.60
CA LYS A 80 -3.97 28.75 -3.73
C LYS A 80 -2.67 27.97 -3.56
N LEU A 81 -2.74 26.64 -3.40
CA LEU A 81 -1.56 25.77 -3.34
C LEU A 81 -0.77 25.80 -4.65
N ARG A 82 -1.43 25.78 -5.81
CA ARG A 82 -0.73 25.93 -7.10
C ARG A 82 -0.04 27.28 -7.22
N GLN A 83 -0.66 28.35 -6.75
CA GLN A 83 -0.03 29.67 -6.71
C GLN A 83 1.19 29.67 -5.78
N LEU A 84 1.07 29.07 -4.60
CA LEU A 84 2.18 28.96 -3.65
C LEU A 84 3.36 28.15 -4.22
N VAL A 85 3.07 27.00 -4.85
CA VAL A 85 4.06 26.18 -5.55
C VAL A 85 4.70 26.94 -6.72
N GLY A 86 3.91 27.73 -7.45
CA GLY A 86 4.44 28.58 -8.52
C GLY A 86 5.31 29.75 -8.03
N MET A 87 5.10 30.23 -6.80
CA MET A 87 5.99 31.23 -6.17
C MET A 87 7.29 30.59 -5.66
N ILE A 88 7.28 29.29 -5.36
CA ILE A 88 8.44 28.55 -4.89
C ILE A 88 9.09 27.90 -6.12
N ASP A 89 9.80 28.72 -6.91
CA ASP A 89 10.49 28.32 -8.15
C ASP A 89 11.34 27.04 -7.98
N ASP A 90 12.00 26.88 -6.83
CA ASP A 90 12.82 25.70 -6.54
C ASP A 90 12.96 25.45 -5.02
N PHE A 91 12.18 24.49 -4.50
CA PHE A 91 12.20 24.08 -3.09
C PHE A 91 13.59 23.64 -2.61
N LYS A 92 14.50 23.23 -3.51
CA LYS A 92 15.86 22.80 -3.15
C LYS A 92 16.72 23.92 -2.57
N ASN A 93 16.36 25.16 -2.86
CA ASN A 93 17.10 26.32 -2.39
C ASN A 93 16.66 26.77 -1.00
N TYR A 94 15.79 26.02 -0.32
CA TYR A 94 15.23 26.38 0.96
C TYR A 94 15.35 25.25 1.99
N ASP A 95 15.53 25.62 3.25
CA ASP A 95 15.49 24.72 4.40
C ASP A 95 14.05 24.40 4.82
N ALA A 96 13.90 23.41 5.70
CA ALA A 96 12.61 23.11 6.32
C ALA A 96 12.04 24.32 7.11
N PRO A 97 10.70 24.48 7.16
CA PRO A 97 10.08 25.58 7.87
C PRO A 97 10.32 25.53 9.38
N VAL A 98 10.58 26.68 10.01
CA VAL A 98 10.74 26.82 11.46
C VAL A 98 9.65 27.73 12.02
N MET A 99 8.89 27.24 13.00
CA MET A 99 7.87 28.01 13.68
C MET A 99 8.50 28.93 14.73
N LEU A 100 8.22 30.23 14.63
CA LEU A 100 8.71 31.25 15.54
C LEU A 100 7.78 31.38 16.76
N PRO A 101 8.25 32.00 17.88
CA PRO A 101 7.43 32.17 19.08
C PRO A 101 6.13 32.97 18.88
N ASN A 102 6.07 33.80 17.83
CA ASN A 102 4.88 34.57 17.46
C ASN A 102 3.90 33.80 16.55
N GLY A 103 4.22 32.57 16.14
CA GLY A 103 3.40 31.76 15.24
C GLY A 103 3.72 31.93 13.75
N ASP A 104 4.64 32.82 13.39
CA ASP A 104 5.10 32.95 12.00
C ASP A 104 5.98 31.76 11.61
N ILE A 105 6.04 31.49 10.30
CA ILE A 105 6.87 30.43 9.73
C ILE A 105 8.03 31.07 8.97
N LEU A 106 9.26 30.77 9.39
CA LEU A 106 10.49 31.18 8.71
C LEU A 106 11.00 30.04 7.81
N ILE A 107 11.16 30.31 6.52
CA ILE A 107 11.79 29.39 5.56
C ILE A 107 13.10 30.05 5.10
N ARG A 108 14.24 29.50 5.54
CA ARG A 108 15.57 30.04 5.18
C ARG A 108 15.97 29.59 3.78
N ARG A 109 16.63 30.46 3.03
CA ARG A 109 17.21 30.12 1.72
C ARG A 109 18.64 29.60 1.90
N THR A 110 18.93 28.44 1.34
CA THR A 110 20.24 27.78 1.39
C THR A 110 21.17 28.27 0.28
N ALA A 111 20.62 28.64 -0.88
CA ALA A 111 21.41 29.16 -1.99
C ALA A 111 21.54 30.70 -1.95
N PRO A 112 22.71 31.26 -2.34
CA PRO A 112 22.88 32.71 -2.51
C PRO A 112 21.99 33.24 -3.63
N LEU A 113 21.45 34.47 -3.50
CA LEU A 113 20.76 35.12 -4.61
C LEU A 113 21.80 35.49 -5.66
N ALA A 114 21.50 35.24 -6.94
CA ALA A 114 22.31 35.82 -8.00
C ALA A 114 22.33 37.34 -7.79
N PRO A 115 23.50 38.00 -7.87
CA PRO A 115 23.57 39.44 -7.74
C PRO A 115 22.62 40.05 -8.75
N LYS A 116 21.63 40.80 -8.24
CA LYS A 116 20.73 41.57 -9.08
C LYS A 116 21.60 42.55 -9.86
N PRO A 117 21.50 42.64 -11.20
CA PRO A 117 22.25 43.65 -11.93
C PRO A 117 21.96 44.99 -11.26
N GLU A 118 23.02 45.63 -10.76
CA GLU A 118 22.91 46.99 -10.25
C GLU A 118 22.22 47.81 -11.32
N PHE A 119 21.26 48.65 -10.93
CA PHE A 119 20.57 49.55 -11.85
C PHE A 119 21.64 50.35 -12.59
N ALA A 120 22.01 49.91 -13.79
CA ALA A 120 22.85 50.67 -14.67
C ALA A 120 21.98 51.87 -15.06
N PRO A 121 22.42 53.11 -14.81
CA PRO A 121 21.68 54.27 -15.27
C PRO A 121 21.41 54.08 -16.76
N GLY A 122 20.18 54.35 -17.18
CA GLY A 122 19.87 54.35 -18.61
C GLY A 122 20.84 55.29 -19.35
N PRO A 123 20.91 55.24 -20.69
CA PRO A 123 21.82 56.08 -21.48
C PRO A 123 21.74 57.59 -21.15
N ASN A 124 20.66 58.03 -20.51
CA ASN A 124 20.40 59.42 -20.10
C ASN A 124 20.48 59.67 -18.58
N GLY A 125 20.95 58.71 -17.77
CA GLY A 125 21.00 58.85 -16.31
C GLY A 125 19.65 58.75 -15.61
N GLU A 126 18.60 58.31 -16.31
CA GLU A 126 17.27 58.10 -15.72
C GLU A 126 17.26 56.79 -14.92
N ILE A 127 16.72 56.87 -13.70
CA ILE A 127 16.43 55.73 -12.85
C ILE A 127 14.90 55.61 -12.85
N GLU A 128 14.36 54.51 -13.39
CA GLU A 128 12.92 54.25 -13.29
C GLU A 128 12.58 53.98 -11.82
N LEU A 129 11.82 54.91 -11.23
CA LEU A 129 11.31 54.86 -9.85
C LEU A 129 9.95 54.18 -9.77
#